data_AF-A0A1G2KVL7-F1
#
_entry.id   AF-A0A1G2KVL7-F1
#
_cell.length_a   1.000
_cell.length_b   1.000
_cell.length_c   1.000
_cell.angle_alpha   90.00
_cell.angle_beta   90.00
_cell.angle_gamma   90.00
#
_symmetry.space_group_name_H-M   'P 1'
#
loop_
_entity.id
_entity.type
_entity.pdbx_description
1 polymer ?
#
loop_
_entity_poly.entity_id
_entity_poly.type
_entity_poly.pdbx_seq_one_letter_code
_entity_poly.pdbx_strand_id
1 'polypeptide(L)' 'MANHKKQIKMSYEPEADVLRIEASHKPIEYAAEMGDAIVHFSPDGTPVYFEILKVSRFLKQASKLLPLSLRRSFAPARA' A
#
# COMPACT_ATOMS: atom_id res chain seq x y z
N MET A 1 -25.99 15.66 6.55
CA MET A 1 -25.36 14.63 7.40
C MET A 1 -23.98 14.34 6.83
N ALA A 2 -22.95 14.29 7.67
CA ALA A 2 -21.56 14.60 7.35
C ALA A 2 -20.93 13.77 6.22
N ASN A 3 -20.31 14.50 5.27
CA ASN A 3 -19.46 14.00 4.20
C ASN A 3 -18.16 13.40 4.79
N HIS A 4 -18.19 12.13 5.22
CA HIS A 4 -16.99 11.44 5.69
C HIS A 4 -16.13 11.06 4.49
N LYS A 5 -15.27 11.98 4.04
CA LYS A 5 -14.17 11.66 3.13
C LYS A 5 -13.29 10.64 3.84
N LYS A 6 -13.46 9.35 3.52
CA LYS A 6 -12.67 8.24 4.06
C LYS A 6 -11.20 8.49 3.69
N GLN A 7 -10.42 8.97 4.66
CA GLN A 7 -9.01 9.32 4.43
C GLN A 7 -8.19 8.04 4.51
N ILE A 8 -7.69 7.59 3.37
CA ILE A 8 -6.69 6.52 3.32
C ILE A 8 -5.40 7.08 3.92
N LYS A 9 -4.88 6.44 4.98
CA LYS A 9 -3.58 6.82 5.57
C LYS A 9 -2.52 5.85 5.06
N MET A 10 -1.35 6.38 4.75
CA MET A 10 -0.22 5.60 4.28
C MET A 10 1.00 5.95 5.11
N SER A 11 1.76 4.95 5.54
CA SER A 11 3.05 5.13 6.21
C SER A 11 4.05 4.11 5.70
N TYR A 12 5.29 4.54 5.50
CA TYR A 12 6.38 3.68 5.07
C TYR A 12 7.36 3.51 6.23
N GLU A 13 7.72 2.27 6.53
CA GLU A 13 8.72 1.87 7.52
C GLU A 13 10.03 1.53 6.80
N PRO A 14 11.02 2.44 6.76
CA PRO A 14 12.22 2.23 5.97
C PRO A 14 13.08 1.06 6.43
N GLU A 15 13.15 0.82 7.74
CA GLU A 15 13.98 -0.26 8.31
C GLU A 15 13.45 -1.65 7.95
N ALA A 16 12.13 -1.79 7.89
CA ALA A 16 11.47 -3.04 7.52
C ALA A 16 11.22 -3.18 6.01
N ASP A 17 11.37 -2.10 5.23
CA ASP A 17 10.93 -1.99 3.83
C ASP A 17 9.44 -2.39 3.67
N VAL A 18 8.59 -1.84 4.54
CA VAL A 18 7.14 -2.12 4.61
C VAL A 18 6.31 -0.85 4.41
N LEU A 19 5.33 -0.91 3.52
CA LEU A 19 4.33 0.15 3.31
C LEU A 19 3.02 -0.29 3.93
N ARG A 20 2.55 0.49 4.89
CA ARG A 20 1.29 0.29 5.62
C ARG A 20 0.24 1.22 5.02
N ILE A 21 -0.92 0.66 4.70
CA ILE A 21 -2.05 1.42 4.14
C ILE A 21 -3.28 1.13 4.99
N GLU A 22 -3.74 2.13 5.73
CA GLU A 22 -4.97 2.07 6.50
C GLU A 22 -6.11 2.59 5.62
N ALA A 23 -6.93 1.67 5.14
CA ALA A 23 -8.09 2.00 4.31
C ALA A 23 -9.32 2.33 5.16
N SER A 24 -9.44 1.77 6.38
CA SER A 24 -10.61 1.94 7.25
C SER A 24 -10.26 1.72 8.72
N HIS A 25 -10.96 2.40 9.63
CA HIS A 25 -10.88 2.15 11.08
C HIS A 25 -11.81 1.01 11.56
N LYS A 26 -12.20 0.11 10.65
CA LYS A 26 -13.02 -1.06 11.00
C LYS A 26 -12.12 -2.07 11.76
N PRO A 27 -12.67 -2.88 12.67
CA PRO A 27 -11.89 -3.88 13.38
C PRO A 27 -11.32 -4.92 12.41
N ILE A 28 -10.15 -5.46 12.74
CA ILE A 28 -9.51 -6.55 12.00
C ILE A 28 -9.92 -7.88 12.66
N GLU A 29 -10.41 -8.83 11.86
CA GLU A 29 -10.71 -10.19 12.30
C GLU A 29 -9.63 -11.18 11.87
N TYR A 30 -9.21 -11.10 10.61
CA TYR A 30 -8.20 -12.00 10.06
C TYR A 30 -7.33 -11.30 9.03
N ALA A 31 -6.19 -11.91 8.72
CA ALA A 31 -5.28 -11.47 7.68
C ALA A 31 -5.00 -12.60 6.70
N ALA A 32 -4.77 -12.25 5.44
CA ALA A 32 -4.34 -13.19 4.40
C ALA A 32 -3.07 -12.68 3.73
N GLU A 33 -2.09 -13.56 3.60
CA GLU A 33 -0.87 -13.29 2.83
C GLU A 33 -1.12 -13.58 1.36
N MET A 34 -0.73 -12.63 0.51
CA MET A 34 -0.88 -12.67 -0.95
C MET A 34 0.42 -12.23 -1.60
N GLY A 35 1.40 -13.14 -1.64
CA GLY A 35 2.73 -12.86 -2.17
C GLY A 35 3.50 -11.90 -1.25
N ASP A 36 4.07 -10.82 -1.80
CA ASP A 36 4.77 -9.79 -1.01
C ASP A 36 3.77 -8.79 -0.35
N ALA A 37 2.54 -9.21 -0.02
CA ALA A 37 1.55 -8.36 0.62
C ALA A 37 0.72 -9.11 1.67
N ILE A 38 0.32 -8.43 2.75
CA ILE A 38 -0.61 -8.93 3.77
C ILE A 38 -1.85 -8.03 3.76
N VAL A 39 -3.02 -8.64 3.64
CA VAL A 39 -4.31 -7.94 3.62
C VAL A 39 -5.08 -8.32 4.87
N HIS A 40 -5.46 -7.32 5.66
CA HIS A 40 -6.25 -7.47 6.88
C HIS A 40 -7.71 -7.16 6.57
N PHE A 41 -8.60 -8.03 7.03
CA PHE A 41 -10.02 -8.01 6.76
C PHE A 41 -10.83 -7.79 8.04
N SER A 42 -11.95 -7.08 7.92
CA SER A 42 -12.96 -6.99 8.98
C SER A 42 -13.88 -8.21 9.01
N PRO A 43 -14.72 -8.35 10.07
CA PRO A 43 -15.65 -9.48 10.17
C PRO A 43 -16.60 -9.70 8.99
N ASP A 44 -16.92 -8.63 8.26
CA ASP A 44 -17.74 -8.68 7.05
C ASP A 44 -16.94 -9.03 5.78
N GLY A 45 -15.65 -9.38 5.91
CA GLY A 45 -14.75 -9.68 4.79
C GLY A 45 -14.28 -8.45 4.01
N THR A 46 -14.53 -7.22 4.51
CA THR A 46 -13.99 -6.01 3.86
C THR A 46 -12.49 -5.88 4.15
N PRO A 47 -11.62 -5.60 3.16
CA PRO A 47 -10.23 -5.26 3.43
C PRO A 47 -10.13 -3.87 4.08
N VAL A 48 -9.40 -3.78 5.18
CA VAL A 48 -9.34 -2.57 6.03
C VAL A 48 -7.93 -2.03 6.22
N TYR A 49 -6.92 -2.89 6.12
CA TYR A 49 -5.52 -2.52 6.29
C TYR A 49 -4.63 -3.40 5.40
N PHE A 50 -3.60 -2.82 4.81
CA PHE A 50 -2.69 -3.50 3.90
C PHE A 50 -1.25 -3.27 4.31
N GLU A 51 -0.42 -4.30 4.14
CA GLU A 51 1.01 -4.23 4.32
C GLU A 51 1.67 -4.74 3.05
N ILE A 52 2.37 -3.88 2.32
CA ILE A 52 3.21 -4.28 1.20
C ILE A 52 4.61 -4.53 1.75
N LEU A 53 5.05 -5.77 1.65
CA LEU A 53 6.39 -6.20 2.05
C LEU A 53 7.36 -5.92 0.90
N LYS A 54 8.62 -5.60 1.22
CA LYS A 54 9.67 -5.30 0.22
C LYS A 54 9.24 -4.21 -0.76
N VAL A 55 8.77 -3.08 -0.24
CA VAL A 55 8.23 -1.96 -1.03
C VAL A 55 9.21 -1.50 -2.10
N SER A 56 10.50 -1.44 -1.78
CA SER A 56 11.55 -1.08 -2.72
C SER A 56 11.52 -1.94 -3.98
N ARG A 57 11.35 -3.26 -3.83
CA ARG A 57 11.23 -4.23 -4.93
C ARG A 57 9.90 -4.06 -5.66
N PHE A 58 8.80 -3.88 -4.92
CA PHE A 58 7.48 -3.67 -5.51
C PHE A 58 7.46 -2.43 -6.41
N LEU A 59 7.91 -1.28 -5.92
CA LEU A 59 7.97 -0.02 -6.68
C LEU A 59 8.91 -0.13 -7.89
N LYS A 60 10.05 -0.81 -7.74
CA LYS A 60 10.96 -1.07 -8.87
C LYS A 60 10.32 -1.91 -9.96
N GLN A 61 9.45 -2.85 -9.61
CA GLN A 61 8.70 -3.64 -10.59
C GLN A 61 7.54 -2.83 -11.19
N ALA A 62 6.75 -2.16 -10.36
CA ALA A 62 5.64 -1.31 -10.79
C ALA A 62 6.10 -0.20 -11.76
N SER A 63 7.24 0.44 -11.48
CA SER A 63 7.83 1.45 -12.37
C SER A 63 8.24 0.92 -13.75
N LYS A 64 8.42 -0.40 -13.93
CA LYS A 64 8.61 -1.01 -15.25
C LYS A 64 7.32 -1.11 -16.06
N LEU A 65 6.19 -1.19 -15.37
CA LEU A 65 4.86 -1.26 -15.99
C LEU A 65 4.30 0.13 -16.32
N LEU A 66 4.87 1.19 -15.73
CA LEU A 66 4.48 2.56 -16.03
C LEU A 66 4.85 2.95 -17.47
N PRO A 67 3.98 3.69 -18.19
CA PRO A 67 4.29 4.25 -19.51
C PRO A 67 5.58 5.08 -19.48
N LEU A 68 6.34 5.10 -20.58
CA LEU A 68 7.59 5.86 -20.69
C LEU A 68 7.41 7.35 -20.40
N SER A 69 6.23 7.91 -20.65
CA SER A 69 5.88 9.29 -20.31
C SER A 69 5.86 9.56 -18.81
N LEU A 70 5.38 8.60 -18.00
CA LEU A 70 5.34 8.66 -16.53
C LEU A 70 6.67 8.26 -15.89
N ARG A 71 7.48 7.44 -16.55
CA ARG A 71 8.80 7.06 -16.03
C ARG A 71 9.75 8.26 -15.90
N ARG A 72 9.60 9.30 -16.74
CA ARG A 72 10.44 10.51 -16.66
C ARG A 72 10.12 11.40 -15.45
N SER A 73 8.87 11.40 -14.98
CA SER A 73 8.46 12.19 -13.81
C SER A 73 8.75 11.50 -12.47
N PHE A 74 8.95 10.18 -12.48
CA PHE A 74 9.19 9.36 -11.29
C PHE A 74 10.60 8.73 -11.24
N ALA A 75 11.49 9.06 -12.17
CA ALA A 75 12.87 8.60 -12.09
C ALA A 75 13.55 9.24 -10.88
N PRO A 76 14.22 8.46 -10.00
CA PRO A 76 15.02 9.06 -8.93
C PRO A 76 16.05 9.97 -9.58
N ALA A 77 16.19 11.19 -9.06
CA ALA A 77 17.26 12.09 -9.46
C ALA A 77 18.58 11.30 -9.34
N ARG A 78 19.30 11.17 -10.45
CA ARG A 78 20.64 10.60 -10.44
C ARG A 78 21.49 11.55 -9.61
N ALA A 79 21.85 11.13 -8.40
CA ALA A 79 22.92 11.73 -7.62
C ALA A 79 24.26 11.48 -8.32
#